data_AF-A8JZE0-F1
#
_entry.id   AF-A8JZE0-F1
#
_cell.length_a   1.000
_cell.length_b   1.000
_cell.length_c   1.000
_cell.angle_alpha   90.00
_cell.angle_beta   90.00
_cell.angle_gamma   90.00
#
_symmetry.space_group_name_H-M   'P 1'
#
loop_
_entity.id
_entity.type
_entity.pdbx_description
1 polymer ?
#
loop_
_entity_poly.entity_id
_entity_poly.type
_entity_poly.pdbx_seq_one_letter_code
_entity_poly.pdbx_strand_id
1 'polypeptide(L)'
;CVYICPHDLMMLDKDGSATGHAMKAYNQEPEQCWECYSCVKICPQNAIEVRHYADIVPLGGSVQPLRGSDSIMWTIKFRNGTLKRFKFPIRTTPEGSIDPYGGKETAKLENITKPGFFTASGGYRPGNPAELIRKQS
;
A
#
# COMPACT_ATOMS: atom_id res chain seq x y z
N CYS A 1 4.60 3.42 12.42
CA CYS A 1 3.19 3.56 12.01
C CYS A 1 2.89 4.98 11.51
N VAL A 2 3.30 6.02 12.23
CA VAL A 2 3.20 7.44 11.82
C VAL A 2 3.64 7.66 10.37
N TYR A 3 4.90 7.33 10.06
CA TYR A 3 5.49 7.48 8.73
C TYR A 3 4.71 6.84 7.55
N ILE A 4 4.06 5.70 7.77
CA ILE A 4 3.52 4.88 6.66
C ILE A 4 2.02 5.07 6.43
N CYS A 5 1.32 5.75 7.33
CA CYS A 5 -0.12 5.94 7.17
C CYS A 5 -0.35 6.88 5.98
N PRO A 6 -1.03 6.43 4.91
CA PRO A 6 -1.19 7.24 3.71
C PRO A 6 -2.13 8.43 3.91
N HIS A 7 -2.84 8.45 5.03
CA HIS A 7 -3.82 9.48 5.38
C HIS A 7 -3.47 10.17 6.72
N ASP A 8 -2.20 10.08 7.13
CA ASP A 8 -1.66 10.75 8.33
C ASP A 8 -2.39 10.43 9.65
N LEU A 9 -3.07 9.30 9.75
CA LEU A 9 -3.94 8.99 10.90
C LEU A 9 -3.19 8.49 12.13
N MET A 10 -1.99 7.95 11.96
CA MET A 10 -1.23 7.36 13.07
C MET A 10 -0.39 8.43 13.74
N MET A 11 -0.59 8.70 15.02
CA MET A 11 0.20 9.66 15.81
C MET A 11 0.92 9.00 16.98
N LEU A 12 1.98 9.65 17.48
CA LEU A 12 2.67 9.27 18.71
C LEU A 12 2.24 10.21 19.84
N ASP A 13 1.62 9.66 20.86
CA ASP A 13 1.37 10.38 22.11
C ASP A 13 2.67 10.39 22.92
N LYS A 14 3.38 11.53 22.94
CA LYS A 14 4.72 11.62 23.57
C LYS A 14 4.63 11.68 25.09
N ASP A 15 3.70 12.47 25.61
CA ASP A 15 3.56 12.79 27.03
C ASP A 15 2.35 12.12 27.69
N GLY A 16 1.47 11.47 26.92
CA GLY A 16 0.26 10.82 27.42
C GLY A 16 -0.97 11.73 27.42
N SER A 17 -0.88 12.96 26.90
CA SER A 17 -1.99 13.93 26.94
C SER A 17 -3.17 13.54 26.06
N ALA A 18 -2.95 12.77 25.00
CA ALA A 18 -4.02 12.37 24.07
C ALA A 18 -4.73 11.08 24.49
N THR A 19 -4.00 10.13 25.07
CA THR A 19 -4.48 8.76 25.32
C THR A 19 -4.36 8.30 26.77
N GLY A 20 -3.68 9.07 27.62
CA GLY A 20 -3.28 8.64 28.97
C GLY A 20 -2.05 7.72 28.99
N HIS A 21 -1.44 7.45 27.83
CA HIS A 21 -0.33 6.50 27.69
C HIS A 21 0.85 7.13 26.96
N ALA A 22 1.80 7.70 27.71
CA ALA A 22 3.02 8.27 27.16
C ALA A 22 3.81 7.26 26.31
N MET A 23 4.41 7.76 25.24
CA MET A 23 5.20 7.00 24.28
C MET A 23 4.46 5.82 23.64
N LYS A 24 3.14 5.97 23.42
CA LYS A 24 2.30 5.01 22.67
C LYS A 24 1.69 5.68 21.45
N ALA A 25 1.59 4.92 20.36
CA ALA A 25 0.96 5.41 19.15
C ALA A 25 -0.55 5.13 19.16
N TYR A 26 -1.33 5.99 18.50
CA TYR A 26 -2.78 5.86 18.36
C TYR A 26 -3.24 6.30 16.97
N ASN A 27 -4.49 5.99 16.63
CA ASN A 27 -5.15 6.54 15.44
C ASN A 27 -5.97 7.77 15.88
N GLN A 28 -5.69 8.93 15.28
CA GLN A 28 -6.30 10.21 15.66
C GLN A 28 -7.70 10.43 15.07
N GLU A 29 -8.05 9.77 13.97
CA GLU A 29 -9.33 9.91 13.28
C GLU A 29 -9.75 8.55 12.67
N PRO A 30 -10.23 7.60 13.51
CA PRO A 30 -10.52 6.23 13.09
C PRO A 30 -11.55 6.10 11.97
N GLU A 31 -12.47 7.04 11.84
CA GLU A 31 -13.51 7.13 10.82
C GLU A 31 -12.95 7.39 9.41
N GLN A 32 -11.76 8.00 9.30
CA GLN A 32 -11.05 8.17 8.02
C GLN A 32 -10.14 6.97 7.69
N CYS A 33 -10.06 5.97 8.58
CA CYS A 33 -9.20 4.82 8.37
C CYS A 33 -9.71 3.96 7.21
N TRP A 34 -8.92 3.79 6.16
CA TRP A 34 -9.27 2.90 5.05
C TRP A 34 -8.94 1.41 5.31
N GLU A 35 -8.51 1.06 6.53
CA GLU A 35 -8.12 -0.31 6.88
C GLU A 35 -7.11 -0.94 5.87
N CYS A 36 -6.18 -0.15 5.32
CA CYS A 36 -5.20 -0.63 4.34
C CYS A 36 -4.11 -1.57 4.91
N TYR A 37 -4.06 -1.69 6.25
CA TYR A 37 -3.06 -2.44 7.02
C TYR A 37 -1.61 -1.94 6.90
N SER A 38 -1.31 -0.81 6.26
CA SER A 38 0.08 -0.32 6.14
C SER A 38 0.73 -0.11 7.51
N CYS A 39 0.01 0.52 8.45
CA CYS A 39 0.48 0.73 9.82
C CYS A 39 0.69 -0.59 10.58
N VAL A 40 -0.18 -1.59 10.38
CA VAL A 40 -0.07 -2.93 10.96
C VAL A 40 1.16 -3.65 10.42
N LYS A 41 1.30 -3.72 9.08
CA LYS A 41 2.37 -4.46 8.39
C LYS A 41 3.77 -3.94 8.72
N ILE A 42 3.92 -2.63 8.94
CA ILE A 42 5.24 -2.02 9.21
C ILE A 42 5.64 -2.07 10.69
N CYS A 43 4.70 -2.34 11.61
CA CYS A 43 4.97 -2.22 13.03
C CYS A 43 5.97 -3.31 13.47
N PRO A 44 7.21 -2.96 13.86
CA PRO A 44 8.22 -3.97 14.18
C PRO A 44 7.86 -4.80 15.42
N GLN A 45 7.02 -4.23 16.31
CA GLN A 45 6.54 -4.89 17.53
C GLN A 45 5.23 -5.64 17.31
N ASN A 46 4.64 -5.58 16.11
CA ASN A 46 3.29 -6.13 15.83
C ASN A 46 2.21 -5.63 16.80
N ALA A 47 2.34 -4.38 17.28
CA ALA A 47 1.50 -3.81 18.33
C ALA A 47 0.19 -3.16 17.83
N ILE A 48 -0.13 -3.33 16.54
CA ILE A 48 -1.29 -2.70 15.91
C ILE A 48 -2.15 -3.80 15.30
N GLU A 49 -3.45 -3.74 15.57
CA GLU A 49 -4.49 -4.53 14.90
C GLU A 49 -5.58 -3.59 14.37
N VAL A 50 -6.38 -4.09 13.43
CA VAL A 50 -7.56 -3.37 12.95
C VAL A 50 -8.78 -3.98 13.60
N ARG A 51 -9.51 -3.17 14.37
CA ARG A 51 -10.88 -3.48 14.77
C ARG A 51 -11.81 -2.84 13.73
N HIS A 52 -12.46 -3.70 12.95
CA HIS A 52 -13.19 -3.30 11.77
C HIS A 52 -14.30 -2.25 12.04
N TYR A 53 -14.72 -1.53 10.99
CA TYR A 53 -15.76 -0.50 11.05
C TYR A 53 -16.97 -0.90 11.90
N ALA A 54 -17.21 -0.14 12.98
CA ALA A 54 -18.14 -0.51 14.03
C ALA A 54 -19.62 -0.36 13.66
N ASP A 55 -19.91 0.37 12.59
CA ASP A 55 -21.24 0.60 12.03
C ASP A 55 -21.80 -0.64 11.30
N ILE A 56 -20.92 -1.47 10.72
CA ILE A 56 -21.34 -2.62 9.91
C ILE A 56 -20.70 -3.96 10.29
N VAL A 57 -19.58 -3.98 11.03
CA VAL A 57 -18.85 -5.23 11.33
C VAL A 57 -19.05 -5.69 12.78
N PRO A 58 -19.61 -6.89 13.02
CA PRO A 58 -19.71 -7.46 14.36
C PRO A 58 -18.35 -7.72 15.02
N LEU A 59 -18.30 -7.63 16.35
CA LEU A 59 -17.08 -7.88 17.12
C LEU A 59 -16.56 -9.33 16.97
N GLY A 60 -15.27 -9.53 17.25
CA GLY A 60 -14.65 -10.85 17.45
C GLY A 60 -13.96 -11.46 16.22
N GLY A 61 -14.09 -10.83 15.04
CA GLY A 61 -13.25 -11.15 13.89
C GLY A 61 -11.90 -10.41 13.93
N SER A 62 -10.84 -11.04 13.43
CA SER A 62 -9.56 -10.37 13.22
C SER A 62 -8.80 -10.93 12.02
N VAL A 63 -8.02 -10.08 11.36
CA VAL A 63 -7.15 -10.43 10.24
C VAL A 63 -5.76 -9.87 10.57
N GLN A 64 -4.78 -10.75 10.78
CA GLN A 64 -3.43 -10.34 11.17
C GLN A 64 -2.39 -10.76 10.13
N PRO A 65 -1.68 -9.81 9.49
CA PRO A 65 -0.57 -10.11 8.60
C PRO A 65 0.76 -10.29 9.34
N LEU A 66 1.63 -11.09 8.74
CA LEU A 66 3.06 -11.13 9.02
C LEU A 66 3.80 -11.00 7.68
N ARG A 67 4.37 -9.82 7.41
CA ARG A 67 5.04 -9.51 6.15
C ARG A 67 6.54 -9.78 6.26
N GLY A 68 7.04 -10.72 5.46
CA GLY A 68 8.47 -10.93 5.23
C GLY A 68 9.00 -10.12 4.05
N SER A 69 10.19 -10.47 3.55
CA SER A 69 10.82 -9.82 2.39
C SER A 69 10.25 -10.28 1.05
N ASP A 70 9.94 -11.57 0.92
CA ASP A 70 9.51 -12.22 -0.33
C ASP A 70 8.06 -12.74 -0.28
N SER A 71 7.48 -12.84 0.92
CA SER A 71 6.16 -13.42 1.16
C SER A 71 5.43 -12.73 2.32
N ILE A 72 4.11 -12.87 2.33
CA ILE A 72 3.24 -12.41 3.42
C ILE A 72 2.37 -13.57 3.90
N MET A 73 2.30 -13.74 5.22
CA MET A 73 1.38 -14.68 5.85
C MET A 73 0.19 -13.93 6.43
N TRP A 74 -0.98 -14.55 6.37
CA TRP A 74 -2.21 -14.02 6.93
C TRP A 74 -2.85 -15.04 7.85
N THR A 75 -3.22 -14.61 9.05
CA THR A 75 -4.08 -15.37 9.96
C THR A 75 -5.42 -14.67 10.06
N ILE A 76 -6.50 -15.35 9.68
CA ILE A 76 -7.87 -14.87 9.79
C ILE A 76 -8.55 -15.64 10.92
N LYS A 77 -9.00 -14.93 11.95
CA LYS A 77 -9.83 -15.44 13.03
C LYS A 77 -11.26 -14.97 12.83
N PHE A 78 -12.17 -15.91 12.67
CA PHE A 78 -13.60 -15.63 12.61
C PHE A 78 -14.17 -15.44 14.02
N ARG A 79 -15.31 -14.75 14.14
CA ARG A 79 -16.02 -14.55 15.42
C ARG A 79 -16.32 -15.87 16.15
N ASN A 80 -16.58 -16.95 15.41
CA ASN A 80 -16.85 -18.27 15.96
C ASN A 80 -15.58 -19.04 16.39
N GLY A 81 -14.40 -18.41 16.35
CA GLY A 81 -13.11 -19.02 16.70
C GLY A 81 -12.44 -19.81 15.58
N THR A 82 -13.08 -19.98 14.42
CA THR A 82 -12.44 -20.64 13.27
C THR A 82 -11.21 -19.85 12.84
N LEU A 83 -10.09 -20.56 12.58
CA LEU A 83 -8.85 -19.97 12.12
C LEU A 83 -8.53 -20.45 10.69
N LYS A 84 -8.20 -19.51 9.81
CA LYS A 84 -7.64 -19.80 8.48
C LYS A 84 -6.27 -19.13 8.35
N ARG A 85 -5.31 -19.84 7.76
CA ARG A 85 -3.95 -19.34 7.53
C ARG A 85 -3.60 -19.44 6.06
N PHE A 86 -2.98 -18.38 5.53
CA PHE A 86 -2.57 -18.28 4.14
C PHE A 86 -1.15 -17.75 4.06
N LYS A 87 -0.45 -18.09 2.98
CA LYS A 87 0.85 -17.54 2.62
C LYS A 87 0.87 -17.22 1.13
N PHE A 88 1.27 -16.00 0.79
CA PHE A 88 1.34 -15.54 -0.59
C PHE A 88 2.73 -14.94 -0.88
N PRO A 89 3.32 -15.20 -2.06
CA PRO A 89 4.51 -14.47 -2.50
C PRO A 89 4.16 -13.00 -2.77
N ILE A 90 5.06 -12.08 -2.44
CA ILE A 90 4.88 -10.63 -2.68
C ILE A 90 5.99 -10.02 -3.53
N ARG A 91 7.13 -10.69 -3.68
CA ARG A 91 8.25 -10.17 -4.47
C ARG A 91 9.10 -11.33 -5.00
N THR A 92 9.58 -11.20 -6.23
CA THR A 92 10.46 -12.19 -6.90
C THR A 92 11.91 -11.73 -6.96
N THR A 93 12.20 -10.48 -6.58
CA THR A 93 13.53 -9.88 -6.54
C THR A 93 13.80 -9.24 -5.17
N PRO A 94 15.06 -9.11 -4.73
CA PRO A 94 15.38 -8.49 -3.45
C PRO A 94 14.89 -7.03 -3.32
N GLU A 95 14.64 -6.59 -2.10
CA GLU A 95 14.41 -5.18 -1.82
C GLU A 95 15.64 -4.32 -2.17
N GLY A 96 15.40 -3.14 -2.74
CA GLY A 96 16.48 -2.25 -3.21
C GLY A 96 17.20 -2.69 -4.50
N SER A 97 16.89 -3.86 -5.07
CA SER A 97 17.62 -4.38 -6.25
C SER A 97 17.17 -3.84 -7.61
N ILE A 98 16.16 -2.97 -7.66
CA ILE A 98 15.62 -2.47 -8.93
C ILE A 98 16.62 -1.51 -9.57
N ASP A 99 17.11 -1.86 -10.76
CA ASP A 99 17.81 -0.93 -11.65
C ASP A 99 16.81 -0.38 -12.69
N PRO A 100 16.31 0.86 -12.51
CA PRO A 100 15.31 1.42 -13.41
C PRO A 100 15.85 1.70 -14.81
N TYR A 101 17.18 1.82 -15.00
CA TYR A 101 17.80 2.16 -16.30
C TYR A 101 18.66 1.02 -16.88
N GLY A 102 18.88 -0.05 -16.12
CA GLY A 102 19.65 -1.21 -16.53
C GLY A 102 19.20 -1.79 -17.88
N GLY A 103 20.14 -1.88 -18.82
CA GLY A 103 19.91 -2.44 -20.15
C GLY A 103 18.97 -1.61 -21.04
N LYS A 104 18.62 -0.37 -20.68
CA LYS A 104 17.75 0.52 -21.47
C LYS A 104 18.57 1.57 -22.21
N GLU A 105 18.09 1.97 -23.39
CA GLU A 105 18.70 3.09 -24.12
C GLU A 105 18.55 4.40 -23.34
N THR A 106 19.55 5.27 -23.47
CA THR A 106 19.51 6.60 -22.87
C THR A 106 18.52 7.47 -23.64
N ALA A 107 17.74 8.28 -22.93
CA ALA A 107 16.86 9.26 -23.56
C ALA A 107 17.69 10.22 -24.42
N LYS A 108 17.27 10.42 -25.68
CA LYS A 108 17.93 11.33 -26.63
C LYS A 108 17.22 12.68 -26.62
N LEU A 109 17.98 13.76 -26.45
CA LEU A 109 17.43 15.13 -26.39
C LEU A 109 16.64 15.50 -27.66
N GLU A 110 17.07 15.01 -28.82
CA GLU A 110 16.39 15.16 -30.12
C GLU A 110 14.94 14.62 -30.14
N ASN A 111 14.56 13.79 -29.17
CA ASN A 111 13.24 13.17 -29.07
C ASN A 111 12.36 13.81 -27.99
N ILE A 112 12.79 14.88 -27.31
CA ILE A 112 12.05 15.45 -26.17
C ILE A 112 10.63 15.94 -26.52
N THR A 113 10.42 16.39 -27.77
CA THR A 113 9.12 16.83 -28.27
C THR A 113 8.32 15.71 -28.95
N LYS A 114 8.94 14.55 -29.18
CA LYS A 114 8.28 13.42 -29.84
C LYS A 114 7.45 12.65 -28.81
N PRO A 115 6.23 12.20 -29.16
CA PRO A 115 5.44 11.34 -28.30
C PRO A 115 6.15 10.01 -28.04
N GLY A 116 6.08 9.51 -26.80
CA GLY A 116 6.61 8.19 -26.42
C GLY A 116 7.21 8.15 -25.02
N PHE A 117 7.81 7.01 -24.69
CA PHE A 117 8.60 6.80 -23.48
C PHE A 117 10.06 6.53 -23.85
N PHE A 118 10.98 6.66 -22.89
CA PHE A 118 12.41 6.38 -23.12
C PHE A 118 12.71 4.89 -23.39
N THR A 119 11.74 4.02 -23.12
CA THR A 119 11.73 2.61 -23.53
C THR A 119 10.64 2.36 -24.55
N ALA A 120 10.87 1.40 -25.45
CA ALA A 120 9.82 0.83 -26.30
C ALA A 120 8.89 -0.07 -25.46
N SER A 121 8.12 0.52 -24.54
CA SER A 121 7.23 -0.20 -23.63
C SER A 121 5.78 0.04 -24.01
N GLY A 122 5.07 -1.06 -24.30
CA GLY A 122 3.65 -1.07 -24.68
C GLY A 122 3.48 -0.66 -26.13
N GLY A 123 3.39 -1.63 -27.03
CA GLY A 123 3.17 -1.42 -28.47
C GLY A 123 2.02 -0.45 -28.69
N TYR A 124 2.35 0.83 -28.86
CA TYR A 124 1.36 1.85 -29.12
C TYR A 124 0.97 1.63 -30.58
N ARG A 125 -0.26 1.17 -30.81
CA ARG A 125 -0.81 1.34 -32.16
C ARG A 125 -0.87 2.85 -32.41
N PRO A 126 -0.49 3.32 -33.61
CA PRO A 126 -0.71 4.71 -33.98
C PRO A 126 -2.15 5.10 -33.62
N GLY A 127 -2.33 6.23 -32.93
CA GLY A 127 -3.67 6.72 -32.59
C GLY A 127 -4.48 6.85 -33.88
N ASN A 128 -5.70 6.29 -33.90
CA ASN A 128 -6.56 6.32 -35.07
C ASN A 128 -7.38 7.63 -35.07
N PRO A 129 -7.14 8.57 -36.00
CA PRO A 129 -7.86 9.83 -36.02
C PRO A 129 -9.38 9.68 -36.24
N ALA A 130 -9.83 8.51 -36.73
CA ALA A 130 -11.26 8.19 -36.84
C ALA A 130 -11.95 7.92 -35.50
N GLU A 131 -11.19 7.64 -34.43
CA GLU A 131 -11.72 7.40 -33.08
C GLU A 131 -11.79 8.69 -32.24
N LEU A 132 -11.34 9.83 -32.80
CA LEU A 132 -11.42 11.12 -32.12
C LEU A 132 -12.87 11.64 -32.16
N ILE A 133 -13.47 11.79 -30.98
CA ILE A 133 -14.81 12.39 -30.80
C ILE A 133 -14.86 13.83 -31.36
N ARG A 134 -13.72 14.52 -31.41
CA ARG A 134 -13.60 15.86 -31.98
C ARG A 134 -12.35 15.95 -32.84
N LYS A 135 -12.51 15.82 -34.17
CA LYS A 135 -11.45 16.17 -35.12
C LYS A 135 -11.27 17.69 -35.11
N GLN A 136 -10.04 18.15 -34.92
CA GLN A 136 -9.70 19.54 -35.22
C GLN A 136 -9.76 19.69 -36.75
N SER A 137 -10.64 20.58 -37.21
CA SER A 137 -10.81 20.97 -38.61
C SER A 137 -9.61 21.78 -39.10
#